data_AF-A0AAU7KN82-F1
#
_entry.id   AF-A0AAU7KN82-F1
#
_cell.length_a   1.000
_cell.length_b   1.000
_cell.length_c   1.000
_cell.angle_alpha   90.00
_cell.angle_beta   90.00
_cell.angle_gamma   90.00
#
_symmetry.space_group_name_H-M   'P 1'
#
loop_
_entity.id
_entity.type
_entity.pdbx_description
1 polymer ?
#
loop_
_entity_poly.entity_id
_entity_poly.type
_entity_poly.pdbx_seq_one_letter_code
_entity_poly.pdbx_strand_id
1 'polypeptide(L)'
;MADFTVGEYGVEAEADRLDLADLLQGADEDNLADYLQASQDGDDTLLSISSEGNLAAGGVNADQVVVLQGVQMGADGDAFLQNLLDDGQLRVE
;
A
#
# COMPACT_ATOMS: atom_id res chain seq x y z
N MET A 1 -4.97 18.28 7.58
CA MET A 1 -4.55 16.87 7.48
C MET A 1 -3.53 16.83 6.36
N ALA A 2 -2.41 16.14 6.56
CA ALA A 2 -1.54 15.82 5.43
C ALA A 2 -2.26 14.73 4.63
N ASP A 3 -2.35 14.93 3.33
CA ASP A 3 -2.89 13.97 2.37
C ASP A 3 -1.74 13.14 1.80
N PHE A 4 -1.98 11.92 1.35
CA PHE A 4 -0.95 11.11 0.71
C PHE A 4 -0.83 11.49 -0.77
N THR A 5 0.33 11.95 -1.19
CA THR A 5 0.57 12.39 -2.56
C THR A 5 1.35 11.34 -3.34
N VAL A 6 0.80 10.87 -4.45
CA VAL A 6 1.46 9.90 -5.36
C VAL A 6 2.48 10.61 -6.26
N GLY A 7 3.62 9.99 -6.52
CA GLY A 7 4.73 10.48 -7.36
C GLY A 7 6.07 9.79 -7.04
N GLU A 8 7.14 10.09 -7.79
CA GLU A 8 8.46 9.48 -7.56
C GLU A 8 9.11 10.04 -6.28
N TYR A 9 9.25 9.22 -5.23
CA TYR A 9 9.76 9.64 -3.93
C TYR A 9 11.22 10.10 -4.00
N GLY A 10 11.49 11.28 -3.45
CA GLY A 10 12.82 11.89 -3.48
C GLY A 10 13.18 12.59 -4.80
N VAL A 11 12.30 12.50 -5.81
CA VAL A 11 12.36 13.29 -7.05
C VAL A 11 11.28 14.37 -7.04
N GLU A 12 10.05 13.99 -6.76
CA GLU A 12 8.92 14.91 -6.63
C GLU A 12 8.81 15.39 -5.18
N ALA A 13 8.88 16.71 -4.97
CA ALA A 13 8.99 17.30 -3.64
C ALA A 13 7.75 17.07 -2.75
N GLU A 14 6.61 16.76 -3.36
CA GLU A 14 5.33 16.53 -2.69
C GLU A 14 5.07 15.04 -2.50
N ALA A 15 5.81 14.13 -3.16
CA ALA A 15 5.56 12.69 -3.07
C ALA A 15 5.86 12.15 -1.66
N ASP A 16 4.90 11.42 -1.12
CA ASP A 16 4.99 10.83 0.21
C ASP A 16 5.50 9.38 0.17
N ARG A 17 5.94 8.86 1.32
CA ARG A 17 6.35 7.47 1.47
C ARG A 17 5.67 6.80 2.68
N LEU A 18 5.16 5.61 2.45
CA LEU A 18 4.71 4.66 3.47
C LEU A 18 5.84 3.68 3.76
N ASP A 19 6.38 3.73 4.98
CA ASP A 19 7.34 2.74 5.47
C ASP A 19 6.62 1.73 6.35
N LEU A 20 6.45 0.50 5.85
CA LEU A 20 5.79 -0.61 6.52
C LEU A 20 6.77 -1.74 6.88
N ALA A 21 8.09 -1.53 6.72
CA ALA A 21 9.09 -2.60 6.89
C ALA A 21 9.09 -3.20 8.31
N ASP A 22 8.86 -2.37 9.34
CA ASP A 22 8.77 -2.84 10.72
C ASP A 22 7.50 -3.68 10.98
N LEU A 23 6.44 -3.44 10.21
CA LEU A 23 5.15 -4.09 10.37
C LEU A 23 5.06 -5.41 9.58
N LEU A 24 5.60 -5.43 8.37
CA LEU A 24 5.52 -6.55 7.44
C LEU A 24 6.76 -7.43 7.51
N GLN A 25 7.06 -7.95 8.70
CA GLN A 25 8.27 -8.73 8.93
C GLN A 25 8.19 -10.07 8.17
N GLY A 26 8.98 -10.17 7.09
CA GLY A 26 8.99 -11.34 6.20
C GLY A 26 8.22 -11.14 4.90
N ALA A 27 7.64 -9.96 4.68
CA ALA A 27 7.14 -9.59 3.36
C ALA A 27 8.30 -9.28 2.40
N ASP A 28 8.16 -9.69 1.17
CA ASP A 28 9.00 -9.32 0.03
C ASP A 28 8.11 -9.09 -1.20
N GLU A 29 8.69 -8.68 -2.32
CA GLU A 29 7.94 -8.45 -3.56
C GLU A 29 7.20 -9.70 -4.07
N ASP A 30 7.74 -10.90 -3.82
CA ASP A 30 7.18 -12.17 -4.29
C ASP A 30 5.95 -12.61 -3.49
N ASN A 31 5.88 -12.24 -2.20
CA ASN A 31 4.83 -12.66 -1.28
C ASN A 31 3.94 -11.51 -0.77
N LEU A 32 4.13 -10.29 -1.28
CA LEU A 32 3.45 -9.09 -0.78
C LEU A 32 1.93 -9.23 -0.69
N ALA A 33 1.29 -9.95 -1.62
CA ALA A 33 -0.15 -10.15 -1.64
C ALA A 33 -0.71 -10.89 -0.41
N ASP A 34 0.13 -11.68 0.28
CA ASP A 34 -0.22 -12.34 1.55
C ASP A 34 -0.24 -11.36 2.73
N TYR A 35 0.33 -10.17 2.57
CA TYR A 35 0.49 -9.15 3.61
C TYR A 35 -0.30 -7.88 3.33
N LEU A 36 -0.43 -7.47 2.06
CA LEU A 36 -0.94 -6.17 1.67
C LEU A 36 -1.83 -6.28 0.42
N GLN A 37 -3.03 -5.73 0.48
CA GLN A 37 -3.93 -5.57 -0.67
C GLN A 37 -4.46 -4.14 -0.74
N ALA A 38 -4.51 -3.58 -1.94
CA ALA A 38 -5.15 -2.30 -2.21
C ALA A 38 -6.56 -2.50 -2.80
N SER A 39 -7.53 -1.74 -2.31
CA SER A 39 -8.89 -1.70 -2.84
C SER A 39 -9.43 -0.26 -2.91
N GLN A 40 -10.28 0.02 -3.89
CA GLN A 40 -10.90 1.33 -4.06
C GLN A 40 -12.18 1.40 -3.23
N ASP A 41 -12.35 2.46 -2.44
CA ASP A 41 -13.61 2.81 -1.75
C ASP A 41 -14.00 4.25 -2.10
N GLY A 42 -14.94 4.39 -3.04
CA GLY A 42 -15.29 5.71 -3.59
C GLY A 42 -14.07 6.39 -4.23
N ASP A 43 -13.70 7.57 -3.72
CA ASP A 43 -12.56 8.35 -4.19
C ASP A 43 -11.25 8.03 -3.43
N ASP A 44 -11.29 7.12 -2.45
CA ASP A 44 -10.17 6.76 -1.58
C ASP A 44 -9.62 5.36 -1.92
N THR A 45 -8.36 5.12 -1.55
CA THR A 45 -7.74 3.79 -1.59
C THR A 45 -7.58 3.23 -0.18
N LEU A 46 -8.04 1.99 0.04
CA LEU A 46 -7.83 1.25 1.27
C LEU A 46 -6.67 0.28 1.09
N LEU A 47 -5.70 0.37 1.99
CA LEU A 47 -4.64 -0.61 2.14
C LEU A 47 -4.99 -1.55 3.30
N SER A 48 -5.35 -2.78 2.97
CA SER A 48 -5.61 -3.84 3.94
C SER A 48 -4.30 -4.56 4.25
N ILE A 49 -3.93 -4.61 5.53
CA ILE A 49 -2.63 -5.11 6.00
C ILE A 49 -2.82 -6.27 6.97
N SER A 50 -2.11 -7.38 6.74
CA SER A 50 -1.87 -8.45 7.71
C SER A 50 -0.39 -8.48 8.07
N SER A 51 -0.06 -8.24 9.33
CA SER A 51 1.31 -8.35 9.86
C SER A 51 1.80 -9.81 9.94
N GLU A 52 0.90 -10.79 9.83
CA GLU A 52 1.21 -12.23 9.92
C GLU A 52 1.30 -12.93 8.54
N GLY A 53 1.09 -12.21 7.43
CA GLY A 53 1.19 -12.80 6.09
C GLY A 53 0.07 -13.82 5.78
N ASN A 54 -1.14 -13.58 6.32
CA ASN A 54 -2.30 -14.47 6.15
C ASN A 54 -3.51 -13.76 5.52
N LEU A 55 -3.26 -12.67 4.79
CA LEU A 55 -4.28 -11.86 4.13
C LEU A 55 -4.98 -12.70 3.05
N ALA A 56 -6.28 -12.82 3.16
CA ALA A 56 -7.12 -13.47 2.17
C ALA A 56 -7.82 -12.42 1.28
N ALA A 57 -8.42 -12.90 0.18
CA ALA A 57 -9.04 -12.03 -0.82
C ALA A 57 -10.04 -11.03 -0.21
N GLY A 58 -9.96 -9.78 -0.64
CA GLY A 58 -10.82 -8.70 -0.17
C GLY A 58 -10.44 -8.17 1.21
N GLY A 59 -9.17 -8.30 1.60
CA GLY A 59 -8.65 -7.82 2.89
C GLY A 59 -9.09 -8.65 4.10
N VAL A 60 -9.55 -9.88 3.90
CA VAL A 60 -9.90 -10.78 5.00
C VAL A 60 -8.64 -11.13 5.80
N ASN A 61 -8.72 -11.13 7.13
CA ASN A 61 -7.60 -11.25 8.07
C ASN A 61 -6.66 -10.03 8.14
N ALA A 62 -7.05 -8.89 7.56
CA ALA A 62 -6.34 -7.65 7.84
C ALA A 62 -6.44 -7.31 9.34
N ASP A 63 -5.29 -7.05 9.98
CA ASP A 63 -5.21 -6.51 11.33
C ASP A 63 -5.18 -4.98 11.35
N GLN A 64 -4.83 -4.37 10.20
CA GLN A 64 -4.77 -2.94 10.01
C GLN A 64 -5.34 -2.54 8.65
N VAL A 65 -5.94 -1.35 8.62
CA VAL A 65 -6.41 -0.71 7.39
C VAL A 65 -5.92 0.72 7.39
N VAL A 66 -5.23 1.11 6.32
CA VAL A 66 -4.84 2.50 6.06
C VAL A 66 -5.73 3.04 4.94
N VAL A 67 -6.24 4.25 5.11
CA VAL A 67 -7.04 4.94 4.08
C VAL A 67 -6.19 6.06 3.49
N LEU A 68 -5.89 5.95 2.20
CA LEU A 68 -5.29 7.01 1.39
C LEU A 68 -6.45 7.85 0.83
N GLN A 69 -6.77 8.93 1.53
CA GLN A 69 -7.91 9.79 1.18
C GLN A 69 -7.65 10.48 -0.17
N GLY A 70 -8.65 10.55 -1.04
CA GLY A 70 -8.55 11.20 -2.35
C GLY A 70 -7.59 10.54 -3.35
N VAL A 71 -6.98 9.41 -3.01
CA VAL A 71 -6.07 8.66 -3.88
C VAL A 71 -6.85 7.59 -4.62
N GLN A 72 -6.79 7.62 -5.95
CA GLN A 72 -7.37 6.59 -6.81
C GLN A 72 -6.30 5.60 -7.25
N MET A 73 -6.49 4.32 -6.90
CA MET A 73 -5.60 3.24 -7.31
C MET A 73 -5.85 2.76 -8.75
N GLY A 74 -7.02 3.07 -9.30
CA GLY A 74 -7.46 2.53 -10.58
C GLY A 74 -8.12 1.16 -10.44
N ALA A 75 -8.02 0.32 -11.49
CA ALA A 75 -8.77 -0.94 -11.57
C ALA A 75 -8.05 -2.14 -10.93
N ASP A 76 -6.75 -2.03 -10.68
CA ASP A 76 -5.88 -3.13 -10.28
C ASP A 76 -5.03 -2.69 -9.09
N GLY A 77 -5.32 -3.28 -7.93
CA GLY A 77 -4.62 -2.98 -6.68
C GLY A 77 -3.17 -3.46 -6.68
N ASP A 78 -2.88 -4.59 -7.35
CA ASP A 78 -1.53 -5.14 -7.40
C ASP A 78 -0.64 -4.23 -8.26
N ALA A 79 -1.16 -3.77 -9.40
CA ALA A 79 -0.47 -2.80 -10.24
C ALA A 79 -0.23 -1.47 -9.51
N PHE A 80 -1.18 -1.02 -8.70
CA PHE A 80 -1.01 0.19 -7.88
C PHE A 80 0.09 0.02 -6.83
N LEU A 81 0.08 -1.09 -6.08
CA LEU A 81 1.13 -1.39 -5.08
C LEU A 81 2.51 -1.51 -5.72
N GLN A 82 2.61 -2.14 -6.90
CA GLN A 82 3.86 -2.22 -7.66
C GLN A 82 4.36 -0.83 -8.06
N ASN A 83 3.49 0.06 -8.56
CA ASN A 83 3.90 1.42 -8.88
C ASN A 83 4.42 2.15 -7.63
N LEU A 84 3.79 1.99 -6.47
CA LEU A 84 4.30 2.60 -5.23
C LEU A 84 5.67 2.03 -4.81
N LEU A 85 5.94 0.75 -5.04
CA LEU A 85 7.27 0.16 -4.80
C LEU A 85 8.30 0.75 -5.77
N ASP A 86 7.98 0.76 -7.06
CA ASP A 86 8.85 1.24 -8.13
C ASP A 86 9.18 2.73 -7.95
N ASP A 87 8.20 3.54 -7.55
CA ASP A 87 8.33 4.98 -7.26
C ASP A 87 8.94 5.24 -5.87
N GLY A 88 9.28 4.20 -5.10
CA GLY A 88 9.87 4.31 -3.77
C GLY A 88 8.92 4.86 -2.69
N GLN A 89 7.63 4.96 -3.00
CA GLN A 89 6.56 5.42 -2.12
C GLN A 89 6.05 4.35 -1.16
N LEU A 90 6.31 3.08 -1.43
CA LEU A 90 6.07 1.97 -0.52
C LEU A 90 7.39 1.31 -0.15
N ARG A 91 7.57 1.01 1.13
CA ARG A 91 8.69 0.22 1.64
C ARG A 91 8.19 -0.90 2.51
N VAL A 92 8.66 -2.11 2.21
CA VAL A 92 8.33 -3.33 2.96
C VAL A 92 9.57 -4.04 3.53
N GLU A 93 10.78 -3.58 3.16
CA GLU A 93 12.10 -4.04 3.67
C GLU A 93 13.10 -2.87 3.87
#